data_AF-A0A932WT63-F1
#
_entry.id   AF-A0A932WT63-F1
#
_cell.length_a   1.000
_cell.length_b   1.000
_cell.length_c   1.000
_cell.angle_alpha   90.00
_cell.angle_beta   90.00
_cell.angle_gamma   90.00
#
_symmetry.space_group_name_H-M   'P 1'
#
loop_
_entity.id
_entity.type
_entity.pdbx_description
1 polymer ?
#
loop_
_entity_poly.entity_id
_entity_poly.type
_entity_poly.pdbx_seq_one_letter_code
_entity_poly.pdbx_strand_id
1 'polypeptide(L)'
;MLKIRLARGEWEYDPAQLLGPAGGFGEVFVGQGPGLGGVGVAVKRLKISANDAAHREMRIAEELAGREFRHVIKVFDAGQDAESDTYFVVMAR
;
A
#
# COMPACT_ATOMS: atom_id res chain seq x y z
N MET A 1 -13.53 7.24 2.71
CA MET A 1 -12.61 6.16 3.09
C MET A 1 -13.13 4.85 2.53
N LEU A 2 -12.26 4.08 1.87
CA LEU A 2 -12.49 2.70 1.43
C LEU A 2 -11.60 1.76 2.24
N LYS A 3 -12.13 0.59 2.58
CA LYS A 3 -11.39 -0.45 3.31
C LYS A 3 -10.64 -1.35 2.35
N ILE A 4 -9.47 -1.80 2.77
CA ILE A 4 -8.69 -2.87 2.13
C ILE A 4 -8.28 -3.88 3.19
N ARG A 5 -8.39 -5.16 2.87
CA ARG A 5 -8.05 -6.27 3.76
C ARG A 5 -6.87 -7.02 3.18
N LEU A 6 -5.73 -6.85 3.84
CA LEU A 6 -4.43 -7.40 3.45
C LEU A 6 -3.97 -8.45 4.47
N ALA A 7 -2.81 -9.05 4.22
CA ALA A 7 -2.31 -10.18 5.00
C ALA A 7 -2.05 -9.84 6.48
N ARG A 8 -1.70 -8.58 6.81
CA ARG A 8 -1.36 -8.17 8.18
C ARG A 8 -2.43 -7.31 8.85
N GLY A 9 -3.49 -6.92 8.15
CA GLY A 9 -4.60 -6.21 8.76
C GLY A 9 -5.57 -5.57 7.77
N GLU A 10 -6.54 -4.87 8.35
CA GLU A 10 -7.46 -3.98 7.62
C GLU A 10 -6.90 -2.56 7.63
N TRP A 11 -6.92 -1.93 6.47
CA TRP A 11 -6.45 -0.57 6.26
C TRP A 11 -7.53 0.24 5.57
N GLU A 12 -7.40 1.56 5.65
CA GLU A 12 -8.33 2.48 4.97
C GLU A 12 -7.57 3.46 4.10
N TYR A 13 -8.15 3.86 2.97
CA TYR A 13 -7.62 4.94 2.15
C TYR A 13 -8.71 5.84 1.57
N ASP A 14 -8.35 7.08 1.24
CA ASP A 14 -9.24 8.02 0.57
C ASP A 14 -8.96 8.08 -0.93
N PRO A 15 -9.82 7.51 -1.79
CA PRO A 15 -9.63 7.56 -3.25
C PRO A 15 -9.73 8.98 -3.82
N ALA A 16 -10.30 9.95 -3.08
CA ALA A 16 -10.36 11.35 -3.48
C ALA A 16 -9.08 12.13 -3.13
N GLN A 17 -8.17 11.55 -2.33
CA GLN A 17 -6.99 12.24 -1.82
C GLN A 17 -5.68 11.56 -2.25
N LEU A 18 -5.22 11.91 -3.45
CA LEU A 18 -3.92 11.51 -3.98
C LEU A 18 -2.78 12.22 -3.23
N LEU A 19 -1.70 11.48 -2.95
CA LEU A 19 -0.45 12.02 -2.41
C LEU A 19 0.53 12.51 -3.49
N GLY A 20 0.25 12.21 -4.76
CA GLY A 20 1.07 12.64 -5.89
C GLY A 20 0.43 12.29 -7.23
N PRO A 21 1.03 12.71 -8.36
CA PRO A 21 0.56 12.32 -9.69
C PRO A 21 0.63 10.80 -9.88
N ALA A 22 -0.28 10.25 -10.68
CA ALA A 22 -0.28 8.83 -11.00
C ALA A 22 1.04 8.42 -11.68
N GLY A 23 1.73 7.45 -11.10
CA GLY A 23 2.94 6.89 -11.69
C GLY A 23 2.67 5.79 -12.71
N GLY A 24 3.74 5.29 -13.33
CA GLY A 24 3.68 4.14 -14.25
C GLY A 24 3.15 2.87 -13.58
N PHE A 25 3.39 2.73 -12.26
CA PHE A 25 3.12 1.50 -11.50
C PHE A 25 1.86 1.57 -10.63
N GLY A 26 1.24 2.74 -10.51
CA GLY A 26 0.13 2.91 -9.57
C GLY A 26 -0.10 4.34 -9.13
N GLU A 27 -1.01 4.47 -8.19
CA GLU A 27 -1.43 5.74 -7.58
C GLU A 27 -1.28 5.61 -6.06
N VAL A 28 -0.89 6.69 -5.40
CA VAL A 28 -0.68 6.70 -3.94
C VAL A 28 -1.70 7.63 -3.31
N PHE A 29 -2.40 7.13 -2.30
CA PHE A 29 -3.48 7.82 -1.61
C PHE A 29 -3.14 8.01 -0.13
N VAL A 30 -3.79 8.99 0.49
CA VAL A 30 -3.81 9.10 1.96
C VAL A 30 -4.58 7.92 2.53
N GLY A 31 -4.05 7.32 3.58
CA GLY A 31 -4.74 6.26 4.32
C GLY A 31 -4.53 6.30 5.82
N GLN A 32 -5.15 5.35 6.49
CA GLN A 32 -5.10 5.12 7.92
C GLN A 32 -4.99 3.62 8.21
N GLY A 33 -4.46 3.31 9.39
CA GLY A 33 -4.22 1.93 9.80
C GLY A 33 -4.34 1.72 11.31
N PRO A 34 -4.63 0.48 11.72
CA PRO A 34 -4.75 0.12 13.12
C PRO A 34 -3.42 0.28 13.86
N GLY A 35 -3.48 0.66 15.13
CA GLY A 35 -2.30 0.73 16.01
C GLY A 35 -1.32 1.88 15.74
N LEU A 36 -1.62 2.78 14.80
CA LEU A 36 -0.74 3.92 14.46
C LEU A 36 -1.13 5.24 15.17
N GLY A 37 -2.09 5.22 16.10
CA GLY A 37 -2.44 6.39 16.91
C GLY A 37 -2.92 7.60 16.10
N GLY A 38 -3.53 7.38 14.93
CA GLY A 38 -3.98 8.43 14.03
C GLY A 38 -2.89 8.98 13.09
N VAL A 39 -1.67 8.43 13.12
CA VAL A 39 -0.65 8.74 12.12
C VAL A 39 -1.10 8.17 10.77
N GLY A 40 -1.19 9.04 9.76
CA GLY A 40 -1.58 8.66 8.41
C GLY A 40 -0.53 7.80 7.71
N VAL A 41 -0.99 6.95 6.79
CA VAL A 41 -0.15 6.11 5.94
C VAL A 41 -0.28 6.52 4.47
N ALA A 42 0.67 6.06 3.66
CA ALA A 42 0.58 6.10 2.21
C ALA A 42 0.12 4.73 1.70
N VAL A 43 -0.99 4.72 0.95
CA VAL A 43 -1.55 3.49 0.36
C VAL A 43 -1.37 3.57 -1.15
N LYS A 44 -0.48 2.73 -1.69
CA LYS A 44 -0.26 2.63 -3.13
C LYS A 44 -1.15 1.54 -3.72
N ARG A 45 -2.01 1.90 -4.66
CA ARG A 45 -2.79 0.97 -5.50
C ARG A 45 -2.02 0.68 -6.79
N LEU A 46 -1.74 -0.60 -7.06
CA LEU A 46 -1.00 -1.01 -8.25
C LEU A 46 -1.92 -1.14 -9.47
N LYS A 47 -1.39 -0.85 -10.66
CA LYS A 47 -2.11 -1.04 -11.94
C LYS A 47 -1.98 -2.49 -12.40
N ILE A 48 -3.11 -3.19 -12.56
CA ILE A 48 -3.17 -4.60 -13.01
C ILE A 48 -2.58 -4.79 -14.42
N SER A 49 -2.68 -3.77 -15.30
CA SER A 49 -2.08 -3.83 -16.64
C SER A 49 -0.54 -3.94 -16.63
N ALA A 50 0.10 -3.78 -15.47
CA ALA A 50 1.53 -3.94 -15.27
C ALA A 50 1.90 -5.29 -14.62
N ASN A 51 1.11 -6.37 -14.82
CA ASN A 51 1.22 -7.67 -14.13
C ASN A 51 2.66 -8.11 -13.75
N ASP A 52 3.60 -8.17 -14.69
CA ASP A 52 4.99 -8.58 -14.39
C ASP A 52 5.71 -7.64 -13.42
N ALA A 53 5.46 -6.34 -13.53
CA ALA A 53 6.01 -5.34 -12.61
C ALA A 53 5.27 -5.31 -11.27
N ALA A 54 3.95 -5.50 -11.28
CA ALA A 54 3.13 -5.57 -10.08
C ALA A 54 3.56 -6.75 -9.19
N HIS A 55 3.79 -7.92 -9.76
CA HIS A 55 4.30 -9.09 -9.01
C HIS A 55 5.70 -8.85 -8.43
N ARG A 56 6.60 -8.17 -9.16
CA ARG A 56 7.92 -7.80 -8.64
C ARG A 56 7.82 -6.82 -7.49
N GLU A 57 6.98 -5.79 -7.63
CA GLU A 57 6.78 -4.78 -6.60
C GLU A 57 6.16 -5.39 -5.34
N MET A 58 5.19 -6.29 -5.51
CA MET A 58 4.59 -7.07 -4.42
C MET A 58 5.63 -7.89 -3.65
N ARG A 59 6.47 -8.63 -4.37
CA ARG A 59 7.54 -9.44 -3.75
C ARG A 59 8.51 -8.58 -2.94
N ILE A 60 8.93 -7.43 -3.47
CA ILE A 60 9.82 -6.52 -2.76
C ILE A 60 9.12 -5.95 -1.51
N ALA A 61 7.85 -5.55 -1.64
CA ALA A 61 7.09 -5.00 -0.52
C ALA A 61 6.91 -6.05 0.61
N GLU A 62 6.63 -7.31 0.26
CA GLU A 62 6.57 -8.41 1.22
C GLU A 62 7.93 -8.67 1.91
N GLU A 63 9.03 -8.64 1.16
CA GLU A 63 10.39 -8.81 1.70
C GLU A 63 10.82 -7.65 2.62
N LEU A 64 10.26 -6.46 2.43
CA LEU A 64 10.49 -5.27 3.27
C LEU A 64 9.51 -5.21 4.46
N ALA A 65 8.32 -5.80 4.33
CA ALA A 65 7.27 -5.73 5.35
C ALA A 65 7.72 -6.34 6.68
N GLY A 66 7.65 -5.53 7.74
CA GLY A 66 8.08 -5.94 9.08
C GLY A 66 9.60 -5.85 9.32
N ARG A 67 10.37 -5.28 8.38
CA ARG A 67 11.78 -4.93 8.57
C ARG A 67 11.93 -3.43 8.70
N GLU A 68 12.95 -2.99 9.42
CA GLU A 68 13.29 -1.57 9.53
C GLU A 68 14.68 -1.32 8.96
N PHE A 69 14.78 -0.31 8.10
CA PHE A 69 16.03 0.17 7.55
C PHE A 69 16.09 1.68 7.72
N ARG A 70 17.29 2.20 8.00
CA ARG A 70 17.48 3.62 8.31
C ARG A 70 17.09 4.58 7.18
N HIS A 71 17.23 4.14 5.92
CA HIS A 71 17.07 4.99 4.73
C HIS A 71 16.02 4.46 3.76
N VAL A 72 15.14 3.55 4.20
CA VAL A 72 14.06 2.98 3.39
C VAL A 72 12.75 3.27 4.09
N ILE A 73 11.76 3.73 3.33
CA ILE A 73 10.39 3.90 3.83
C ILE A 73 9.90 2.56 4.37
N LYS A 74 9.33 2.60 5.59
CA LYS A 74 8.77 1.43 6.24
C LYS A 74 7.54 0.94 5.47
N VAL A 75 7.55 -0.33 5.11
CA VAL A 75 6.39 -1.04 4.56
C VAL A 75 5.70 -1.74 5.73
N PHE A 76 4.42 -1.45 5.91
CA PHE A 76 3.61 -2.06 6.96
C PHE A 76 2.94 -3.34 6.47
N ASP A 77 2.42 -3.31 5.24
CA ASP A 77 1.66 -4.40 4.65
C ASP A 77 1.69 -4.32 3.12
N ALA A 78 1.43 -5.44 2.46
CA ALA A 78 1.26 -5.52 1.02
C ALA A 78 0.43 -6.76 0.70
N GLY A 79 -0.43 -6.67 -0.31
CA GLY A 79 -1.16 -7.83 -0.76
C GLY A 79 -2.16 -7.54 -1.86
N GLN A 80 -2.77 -8.60 -2.36
CA GLN A 80 -4.06 -8.50 -3.03
C GLN A 80 -5.14 -8.28 -1.98
N ASP A 81 -5.98 -7.29 -2.19
CA ASP A 81 -7.16 -7.07 -1.36
C ASP A 81 -8.15 -8.22 -1.51
N ALA A 82 -8.66 -8.71 -0.39
CA ALA A 82 -9.57 -9.85 -0.36
C ALA A 82 -10.94 -9.57 -1.01
N GLU A 83 -11.30 -8.30 -1.21
CA GLU A 83 -12.63 -7.91 -1.71
C GLU A 83 -12.60 -7.37 -3.15
N SER A 84 -11.52 -6.72 -3.60
CA SER A 84 -11.49 -5.97 -4.85
C SER A 84 -10.53 -6.48 -5.94
N ASP A 85 -9.93 -7.67 -5.76
CA ASP A 85 -8.92 -8.28 -6.67
C ASP A 85 -7.73 -7.36 -6.99
N THR A 86 -7.61 -6.23 -6.27
CA THR A 86 -6.68 -5.14 -6.53
C THR A 86 -5.49 -5.25 -5.59
N TYR A 87 -4.30 -4.93 -6.08
CA TYR A 87 -3.07 -5.02 -5.30
C TYR A 87 -2.72 -3.69 -4.64
N PHE A 88 -2.30 -3.77 -3.37
CA PHE A 88 -1.97 -2.61 -2.55
C PHE A 88 -0.65 -2.79 -1.81
N VAL A 89 0.04 -1.67 -1.58
CA VAL A 89 1.19 -1.58 -0.68
C VAL A 89 0.94 -0.44 0.32
N VAL A 90 1.11 -0.73 1.61
CA VAL A 90 0.88 0.22 2.70
C VAL A 90 2.20 0.60 3.36
N MET A 91 2.45 1.90 3.44
CA MET A 91 3.76 2.47 3.79
C MET A 91 3.65 3.63 4.78
N ALA A 92 4.75 3.90 5.48
CA ALA A 92 4.91 5.13 6.24
C ALA A 92 4.78 6.36 5.32
N ARG A 93 4.15 7.41 5.85
CA ARG A 93 4.01 8.71 5.21
C ARG A 93 5.10 9.66 5.67
#